data_AF-A0A9P1EXI3-F1
#
_entry.id   AF-A0A9P1EXI3-F1
#
_cell.length_a   1.000
_cell.length_b   1.000
_cell.length_c   1.000
_cell.angle_alpha   90.00
_cell.angle_beta   90.00
_cell.angle_gamma   90.00
#
_symmetry.space_group_name_H-M   'P 1'
#
loop_
_entity.id
_entity.type
_entity.pdbx_description
1 polymer ?
#
loop_
_entity_poly.entity_id
_entity_poly.type
_entity_poly.pdbx_seq_one_letter_code
_entity_poly.pdbx_strand_id
1 'polypeptide(L)'
;MVCPSNFVWSAFFFLLVASTWRCEATSVVTCMLCTVITEPLEKDMTPTATVTAMLKKCDKMGLMEPVCVQFVSENVKEVFLRVRQGIPPSTVCQMLRFCDLQ
;
A
#
# COMPACT_ATOMS: atom_id res chain seq x y z
N MET A 1 3.07 12.95 8.57
CA MET A 1 3.05 14.19 7.77
C MET A 1 1.84 14.12 6.86
N VAL A 2 0.93 15.07 7.00
CA VAL A 2 -0.33 15.17 6.27
C VAL A 2 -0.02 15.87 4.95
N CYS A 3 -0.32 15.25 3.80
CA CYS A 3 -0.24 15.95 2.52
C CYS A 3 -1.23 17.12 2.54
N PRO A 4 -0.85 18.32 2.11
CA PRO A 4 -1.71 19.49 2.22
C PRO A 4 -2.87 19.34 1.24
N SER A 5 -4.07 19.15 1.79
CA SER A 5 -5.30 19.50 1.10
C SER A 5 -5.28 21.01 0.86
N ASN A 6 -5.27 21.39 -0.42
CA ASN A 6 -5.36 22.76 -0.93
C ASN A 6 -4.17 23.71 -0.65
N PHE A 7 -3.30 23.87 -1.66
CA PHE A 7 -3.08 25.19 -2.26
C PHE A 7 -2.64 25.01 -3.75
N VAL A 8 -3.41 25.28 -4.82
CA VAL A 8 -4.22 26.46 -5.25
C VAL A 8 -3.42 27.35 -6.20
N TRP A 9 -3.68 27.31 -7.52
CA TRP A 9 -4.36 28.38 -8.30
C TRP A 9 -4.21 28.28 -9.83
N SER A 10 -5.38 28.24 -10.48
CA SER A 10 -5.81 29.11 -11.60
C SER A 10 -5.11 29.01 -12.97
N ALA A 11 -5.77 28.23 -13.83
CA ALA A 11 -6.31 28.64 -15.13
C ALA A 11 -5.32 29.07 -16.21
N PHE A 12 -4.80 28.10 -16.99
CA PHE A 12 -4.68 28.24 -18.46
C PHE A 12 -4.33 26.92 -19.18
N PHE A 13 -3.93 25.85 -18.49
CA PHE A 13 -3.46 24.63 -19.14
C PHE A 13 -4.43 23.45 -18.97
N PHE A 14 -5.58 23.55 -19.63
CA PHE A 14 -6.68 22.58 -19.50
C PHE A 14 -6.49 21.25 -20.25
N LEU A 15 -5.35 20.94 -20.89
CA LEU A 15 -5.28 19.76 -21.78
C LEU A 15 -3.95 18.96 -21.88
N LEU A 16 -2.90 19.21 -21.09
CA LEU A 16 -1.59 18.55 -21.33
C LEU A 16 -0.80 18.02 -20.12
N VAL A 17 -1.43 17.80 -18.96
CA VAL A 17 -0.76 17.10 -17.83
C VAL A 17 -1.63 15.96 -17.30
N ALA A 18 -2.06 15.10 -18.21
CA ALA A 18 -2.37 13.74 -17.84
C ALA A 18 -1.05 13.01 -17.60
N SER A 19 -0.95 12.35 -16.45
CA SER A 19 0.09 11.40 -16.02
C SER A 19 1.23 11.93 -15.12
N THR A 20 1.26 11.28 -13.95
CA THR A 20 2.40 11.13 -13.02
C THR A 20 2.61 12.17 -11.93
N TRP A 21 1.54 12.56 -11.24
CA TRP A 21 1.69 12.81 -9.79
C TRP A 21 1.89 11.46 -9.08
N ARG A 22 3.07 10.85 -9.22
CA ARG A 22 3.52 9.79 -8.30
C ARG A 22 4.05 10.49 -7.06
N CYS A 23 3.18 10.66 -6.06
CA CYS A 23 3.68 10.80 -4.70
C CYS A 23 4.29 9.44 -4.30
N GLU A 24 5.56 9.21 -4.64
CA GLU A 24 6.35 8.16 -3.99
C GLU A 24 6.76 8.69 -2.61
N ALA A 25 5.76 8.90 -1.75
CA ALA A 25 5.96 9.15 -0.34
C ALA A 25 5.97 7.78 0.33
N THR A 26 7.15 7.27 0.68
CA THR A 26 7.31 6.31 1.79
C THR A 26 6.83 6.99 3.07
N SER A 27 5.52 7.15 3.19
CA SER A 27 4.91 7.70 4.38
C SER A 27 4.97 6.64 5.46
N VAL A 28 5.19 7.07 6.71
CA VAL A 28 5.08 6.19 7.89
C VAL A 28 3.76 5.38 7.85
N VAL A 29 2.70 5.97 7.28
CA VAL A 29 1.39 5.36 7.10
C VAL A 29 1.42 4.19 6.10
N THR A 30 2.03 4.34 4.92
CA THR A 30 2.13 3.24 3.93
C THR A 30 3.03 2.12 4.42
N CYS A 31 4.09 2.43 5.15
CA CYS A 31 4.92 1.42 5.81
C CYS A 31 4.13 0.65 6.87
N MET A 32 3.39 1.36 7.74
CA MET A 32 2.53 0.72 8.74
C MET A 32 1.44 -0.15 8.09
N LEU A 33 0.77 0.33 7.04
CA LEU A 33 -0.22 -0.45 6.32
C LEU A 33 0.41 -1.73 5.75
N CYS A 34 1.54 -1.61 5.06
CA CYS A 34 2.21 -2.76 4.48
C CYS A 34 2.59 -3.77 5.56
N THR A 35 3.24 -3.36 6.65
CA THR A 35 3.64 -4.28 7.72
C THR A 35 2.45 -4.99 8.36
N VAL A 36 1.37 -4.28 8.67
CA VAL A 36 0.18 -4.85 9.34
C VAL A 36 -0.58 -5.82 8.43
N ILE A 37 -0.75 -5.51 7.14
CA ILE A 37 -1.46 -6.41 6.22
C ILE A 37 -0.61 -7.60 5.80
N THR A 38 0.71 -7.49 5.87
CA THR A 38 1.64 -8.55 5.48
C THR A 38 2.03 -9.48 6.62
N GLU A 39 1.84 -9.07 7.88
CA GLU A 39 2.03 -9.90 9.06
C GLU A 39 1.30 -11.26 9.04
N PRO A 40 0.02 -11.37 8.62
CA PRO A 40 -0.69 -12.65 8.57
C PRO A 40 -0.35 -13.52 7.33
N LEU A 41 0.55 -13.08 6.44
CA LEU A 41 0.86 -13.81 5.22
C LEU A 41 1.76 -15.01 5.51
N GLU A 42 1.21 -16.21 5.33
CA GLU A 42 2.01 -17.44 5.33
C GLU A 42 2.35 -17.87 3.90
N LYS A 43 3.51 -18.51 3.74
CA LYS A 43 4.02 -19.04 2.47
C LYS A 43 3.05 -20.03 1.79
N ASP A 44 2.13 -20.64 2.52
CA ASP A 44 1.23 -21.68 2.00
C ASP A 44 -0.19 -21.18 1.72
N MET A 45 -0.51 -19.93 2.03
CA MET A 45 -1.86 -19.37 1.81
C MET A 45 -2.20 -19.27 0.33
N THR A 46 -3.44 -19.59 -0.06
CA THR A 46 -3.93 -19.32 -1.42
C THR A 46 -4.03 -17.80 -1.65
N PRO A 47 -3.97 -17.33 -2.91
CA PRO A 47 -4.12 -15.91 -3.21
C PRO A 47 -5.46 -15.36 -2.71
N THR A 48 -6.54 -16.15 -2.78
CA THR A 48 -7.85 -15.76 -2.25
C THR A 48 -7.83 -15.64 -0.74
N ALA A 49 -7.24 -16.60 -0.02
CA ALA A 49 -7.13 -16.54 1.44
C ALA A 49 -6.26 -15.35 1.91
N THR A 50 -5.21 -15.04 1.14
CA THR A 50 -4.35 -13.87 1.35
C THR A 50 -5.13 -12.56 1.28
N VAL A 51 -5.87 -12.33 0.19
CA VAL A 51 -6.67 -11.11 0.01
C VAL A 51 -7.68 -10.97 1.16
N THR A 52 -8.40 -12.03 1.49
CA THR A 52 -9.37 -12.03 2.59
C THR A 52 -8.71 -11.71 3.94
N ALA A 53 -7.53 -12.24 4.22
CA ALA A 53 -6.79 -11.96 5.45
C ALA A 53 -6.36 -10.49 5.54
N MET A 54 -5.90 -9.91 4.43
CA MET A 54 -5.54 -8.50 4.34
C MET A 54 -6.74 -7.58 4.51
N LEU A 55 -7.86 -7.85 3.81
CA LEU A 55 -9.09 -7.05 3.90
C LEU A 55 -9.65 -7.07 5.33
N LYS A 56 -9.64 -8.22 6.00
CA LYS A 56 -10.04 -8.33 7.42
C LYS A 56 -9.19 -7.48 8.36
N LYS A 57 -7.95 -7.14 7.97
CA LYS A 57 -7.10 -6.19 8.69
C LYS A 57 -7.47 -4.75 8.36
N CYS A 58 -7.81 -4.46 7.11
CA CYS A 58 -8.33 -3.16 6.70
C CYS A 58 -9.60 -2.78 7.46
N ASP A 59 -10.54 -3.72 7.67
CA ASP A 59 -11.78 -3.49 8.44
C ASP A 59 -11.51 -2.99 9.87
N LYS A 60 -10.37 -3.36 10.45
CA LYS A 60 -9.97 -2.96 11.80
C LYS A 60 -9.33 -1.57 11.86
N MET A 61 -9.09 -0.94 10.72
CA MET A 61 -8.41 0.37 10.63
C MET A 61 -9.39 1.56 10.69
N GLY A 62 -10.69 1.31 10.78
CA GLY A 62 -11.72 2.35 10.94
C GLY A 62 -11.72 3.34 9.76
N LEU A 63 -11.43 4.61 10.03
CA LEU A 63 -11.41 5.65 8.99
C LEU A 63 -10.37 5.43 7.88
N MET A 64 -9.37 4.58 8.12
CA MET A 64 -8.34 4.22 7.13
C MET A 64 -8.67 2.97 6.32
N GLU A 65 -9.80 2.30 6.61
CA GLU A 65 -10.27 1.13 5.85
C GLU A 65 -10.24 1.34 4.33
N PRO A 66 -10.86 2.40 3.74
CA PRO A 66 -10.89 2.55 2.28
C PRO A 66 -9.48 2.70 1.68
N VAL A 67 -8.57 3.38 2.39
CA VAL A 67 -7.17 3.54 1.95
C VAL A 67 -6.45 2.18 1.99
N CYS A 68 -6.70 1.37 3.02
CA CYS A 68 -6.14 0.04 3.13
C CYS A 68 -6.69 -0.92 2.07
N VAL A 69 -8.00 -0.92 1.81
CA VAL A 69 -8.63 -1.76 0.78
C VAL A 69 -8.07 -1.42 -0.60
N GLN A 70 -7.89 -0.13 -0.90
CA GLN A 70 -7.27 0.30 -2.14
C GLN A 70 -5.82 -0.18 -2.22
N PHE A 71 -5.03 0.00 -1.16
CA PHE A 71 -3.65 -0.47 -1.10
C PHE A 71 -3.52 -1.98 -1.34
N VAL A 72 -4.37 -2.78 -0.69
CA VAL A 72 -4.43 -4.23 -0.88
C VAL A 72 -4.76 -4.54 -2.34
N SER A 73 -5.79 -3.93 -2.89
CA SER A 73 -6.25 -4.22 -4.26
C SER A 73 -5.17 -3.92 -5.31
N GLU A 74 -4.37 -2.88 -5.11
CA GLU A 74 -3.30 -2.47 -6.03
C GLU A 74 -2.02 -3.32 -5.87
N ASN A 75 -1.71 -3.77 -4.65
CA ASN A 75 -0.38 -4.32 -4.32
C ASN A 75 -0.38 -5.81 -3.93
N VAL A 76 -1.54 -6.41 -3.66
CA VAL A 76 -1.64 -7.79 -3.13
C VAL A 76 -0.98 -8.83 -4.03
N LYS A 77 -1.05 -8.66 -5.36
CA LYS A 77 -0.45 -9.60 -6.31
C LYS A 77 1.08 -9.67 -6.14
N GLU A 78 1.72 -8.51 -6.09
CA GLU A 78 3.17 -8.42 -5.95
C GLU A 78 3.61 -8.88 -4.56
N VAL A 79 2.94 -8.40 -3.51
CA VAL A 79 3.18 -8.82 -2.12
C VAL A 79 3.07 -10.34 -1.97
N PHE A 80 2.03 -10.95 -2.54
CA PHE A 80 1.80 -12.40 -2.50
C PHE A 80 2.93 -13.18 -3.19
N LEU A 81 3.35 -12.74 -4.38
CA LEU A 81 4.46 -13.38 -5.11
C LEU A 81 5.75 -13.37 -4.29
N ARG A 82 6.05 -12.24 -3.62
CA ARG A 82 7.26 -12.10 -2.79
C ARG A 82 7.21 -12.99 -1.54
N VAL A 83 6.07 -13.05 -0.85
CA VAL A 83 5.95 -13.95 0.31
C VAL A 83 6.01 -15.42 -0.08
N ARG A 84 5.45 -15.81 -1.24
CA ARG A 84 5.58 -17.18 -1.78
C ARG A 84 7.04 -17.58 -2.07
N GLN A 85 7.90 -16.61 -2.38
CA GLN A 85 9.35 -16.80 -2.53
C GLN A 85 10.08 -16.98 -1.18
N GLY A 86 9.37 -16.95 -0.05
CA GLY A 86 9.95 -17.05 1.28
C GLY A 86 10.55 -15.73 1.78
N ILE A 87 10.23 -14.61 1.14
CA ILE A 87 10.69 -13.29 1.58
C ILE A 87 9.84 -12.85 2.77
N PRO A 88 10.45 -12.45 3.90
CA PRO A 88 9.70 -12.04 5.07
C PRO A 88 8.93 -10.73 4.82
N PRO A 89 7.76 -10.54 5.46
CA PRO A 89 6.87 -9.38 5.28
C PRO A 89 7.57 -8.02 5.34
N SER A 90 8.46 -7.83 6.33
CA SER A 90 9.24 -6.59 6.50
C SER A 90 10.15 -6.29 5.30
N THR A 91 10.83 -7.31 4.77
CA THR A 91 11.67 -7.18 3.58
C THR A 91 10.83 -6.97 2.33
N VAL A 92 9.63 -7.56 2.23
CA VAL A 92 8.69 -7.27 1.13
C VAL A 92 8.30 -5.79 1.14
N CYS A 93 7.95 -5.23 2.30
CA CYS A 93 7.60 -3.82 2.42
C CYS A 93 8.75 -2.87 2.08
N GLN A 94 10.00 -3.24 2.37
CA GLN A 94 11.19 -2.50 1.95
C GLN A 94 11.45 -2.62 0.44
N MET A 95 11.35 -3.84 -0.11
CA MET A 95 11.55 -4.11 -1.54
C MET A 95 10.55 -3.36 -2.42
N LEU A 96 9.31 -3.26 -1.96
CA LEU A 96 8.24 -2.53 -2.63
C LEU A 96 8.27 -1.02 -2.34
N ARG A 97 9.29 -0.54 -1.60
CA ARG A 97 9.46 0.86 -1.22
C ARG A 97 8.23 1.43 -0.52
N PHE A 98 7.57 0.63 0.30
CA PHE A 98 6.56 1.11 1.25
C PHE A 98 7.19 1.53 2.57
N CYS A 99 8.29 0.88 2.95
CA CYS A 99 9.15 1.25 4.06
C CYS A 99 10.54 1.61 3.55
N ASP A 100 11.19 2.58 4.17
CA ASP A 100 12.62 2.80 3.97
C ASP A 100 13.43 1.63 4.56
N LEU A 101 14.62 1.41 4.01
CA LEU A 101 15.60 0.49 4.59
C LEU A 101 16.00 1.05 5.96
N GLN A 102 15.50 0.41 7.01
CA GLN A 102 15.82 0.74 8.40
C GLN A 102 17.01 -0.08 8.89
#